data_AF-A0A2E0G614-F1
#
_entry.id   AF-A0A2E0G614-F1
#
_cell.length_a   1.000
_cell.length_b   1.000
_cell.length_c   1.000
_cell.angle_alpha   90.00
_cell.angle_beta   90.00
_cell.angle_gamma   90.00
#
_symmetry.space_group_name_H-M   'P 1'
#
loop_
_entity.id
_entity.type
_entity.pdbx_description
1 polymer ?
#
loop_
_entity_poly.entity_id
_entity_poly.type
_entity_poly.pdbx_seq_one_letter_code
_entity_poly.pdbx_strand_id
1 'polypeptide(L)'
;MYLDPKKYNLNSRVLIEEKSPGHIAIVVKRKSRVIMKDGVRLLEQAKAIQKTTPNIKVSLETYAPICSKTKTFLLSKNINTIIK
;
A
#
# COMPACT_ATOMS: atom_id res chain seq x y z
N MET A 1 -9.37 10.01 4.03
CA MET A 1 -10.08 9.52 5.24
C MET A 1 -9.59 8.11 5.57
N TYR A 2 -9.33 7.77 6.84
CA TYR A 2 -8.89 6.42 7.19
C TYR A 2 -10.06 5.42 7.09
N LEU A 3 -9.77 4.25 6.52
CA LEU A 3 -10.74 3.17 6.35
C LEU A 3 -10.43 2.03 7.33
N ASP A 4 -11.45 1.23 7.65
CA ASP A 4 -11.26 0.01 8.43
C ASP A 4 -10.59 -1.09 7.58
N PRO A 5 -9.35 -1.52 7.91
CA PRO A 5 -8.62 -2.53 7.15
C PRO A 5 -9.30 -3.90 7.15
N LYS A 6 -10.08 -4.22 8.21
CA LYS A 6 -10.75 -5.52 8.31
C LYS A 6 -11.77 -5.74 7.20
N LYS A 7 -12.39 -4.65 6.71
CA LYS A 7 -13.32 -4.70 5.56
C LYS A 7 -12.65 -5.24 4.29
N TYR A 8 -11.33 -5.10 4.18
CA TYR A 8 -10.52 -5.54 3.03
C TYR A 8 -9.73 -6.81 3.32
N ASN A 9 -10.10 -7.57 4.36
CA ASN A 9 -9.41 -8.76 4.84
C ASN A 9 -7.93 -8.51 5.21
N LEU A 10 -7.63 -7.30 5.72
CA LEU A 10 -6.31 -6.92 6.20
C LEU A 10 -6.22 -7.00 7.71
N ASN A 11 -5.00 -7.11 8.22
CA ASN A 11 -4.74 -6.98 9.65
C ASN A 11 -5.13 -5.57 10.14
N SER A 12 -5.73 -5.46 11.33
CA SER A 12 -6.16 -4.19 11.92
C SER A 12 -5.03 -3.18 12.13
N ARG A 13 -3.76 -3.62 12.13
CA ARG A 13 -2.59 -2.76 12.22
C ARG A 13 -2.19 -2.10 10.90
N VAL A 14 -2.75 -2.56 9.77
CA VAL A 14 -2.50 -1.93 8.46
C VAL A 14 -3.24 -0.60 8.43
N LEU A 15 -2.60 0.46 7.97
CA LEU A 15 -3.28 1.74 7.77
C LEU A 15 -3.63 1.88 6.30
N ILE A 16 -4.91 2.07 6.03
CA ILE A 16 -5.41 2.38 4.68
C ILE A 16 -6.20 3.68 4.72
N GLU A 17 -6.05 4.47 3.67
CA GLU A 17 -6.67 5.77 3.56
C GLU A 17 -7.28 5.93 2.18
N GLU A 18 -8.54 6.35 2.11
CA GLU A 18 -9.15 6.80 0.87
C GLU A 18 -8.61 8.18 0.51
N LYS A 19 -7.99 8.28 -0.66
CA LYS A 19 -7.42 9.52 -1.21
C LYS A 19 -8.41 10.27 -2.09
N SER A 20 -9.15 9.51 -2.88
CA SER A 20 -10.25 9.97 -3.71
C SER A 20 -11.21 8.80 -3.93
N PRO A 21 -12.44 9.05 -4.42
CA PRO A 21 -13.32 7.98 -4.84
C PRO A 21 -12.58 7.03 -5.79
N GLY A 22 -12.58 5.74 -5.49
CA GLY A 22 -11.89 4.72 -6.28
C GLY A 22 -10.35 4.69 -6.12
N HIS A 23 -9.78 5.36 -5.11
CA HIS A 23 -8.35 5.31 -4.81
C HIS A 23 -8.07 5.14 -3.32
N ILE A 24 -7.50 3.99 -2.97
CA ILE A 24 -7.02 3.67 -1.62
C ILE A 24 -5.50 3.70 -1.58
N ALA A 25 -4.94 4.36 -0.57
CA ALA A 25 -3.52 4.33 -0.25
C ALA A 25 -3.27 3.45 0.97
N ILE A 26 -2.28 2.56 0.87
CA ILE A 26 -1.70 1.89 2.04
C ILE A 26 -0.65 2.83 2.64
N VAL A 27 -0.79 3.16 3.92
CA VAL A 27 0.07 4.13 4.61
C VAL A 27 1.07 3.40 5.49
N VAL A 28 2.35 3.62 5.23
CA VAL A 28 3.47 3.07 6.01
C VAL A 28 4.10 4.17 6.85
N LYS A 29 3.70 4.22 8.13
CA LYS A 29 4.24 5.17 9.12
C LYS A 29 5.43 4.55 9.85
N ARG A 30 6.62 4.63 9.26
CA ARG A 30 7.87 4.26 9.95
C ARG A 30 9.02 5.15 9.45
N LYS A 31 10.09 5.24 10.25
CA LYS A 31 11.32 5.98 9.91
C LYS A 31 12.29 5.17 9.05
N SER A 32 12.36 3.86 9.27
CA SER A 32 13.34 2.98 8.63
C SER A 32 12.92 2.53 7.23
N ARG A 33 13.92 2.32 6.36
CA ARG A 33 13.75 2.02 4.93
C ARG A 33 12.79 0.85 4.66
N VAL A 34 11.93 1.00 3.65
CA VAL A 34 11.07 -0.08 3.11
C VAL A 34 11.93 -1.01 2.25
N ILE A 35 12.01 -2.28 2.64
CA ILE A 35 12.83 -3.31 1.97
C ILE A 35 11.97 -4.32 1.19
N MET A 36 12.60 -5.29 0.53
CA MET A 36 11.87 -6.22 -0.35
C MET A 36 10.81 -7.05 0.40
N LYS A 37 11.11 -7.49 1.62
CA LYS A 37 10.13 -8.20 2.47
C LYS A 37 8.88 -7.35 2.73
N ASP A 38 9.06 -6.04 2.94
CA ASP A 38 7.94 -5.12 3.06
C ASP A 38 7.19 -4.99 1.74
N GLY A 39 7.90 -4.92 0.61
CA GLY A 39 7.31 -4.84 -0.73
C GLY A 39 6.40 -6.02 -1.06
N VAL A 40 6.83 -7.25 -0.75
CA VAL A 40 6.00 -8.46 -0.93
C VAL A 40 4.73 -8.37 -0.10
N ARG A 41 4.86 -8.02 1.20
CA ARG A 41 3.71 -7.84 2.08
C ARG A 41 2.75 -6.76 1.57
N LEU A 42 3.27 -5.63 1.09
CA LEU A 42 2.47 -4.53 0.56
C LEU A 42 1.71 -4.93 -0.71
N LEU A 43 2.32 -5.75 -1.57
CA LEU A 43 1.66 -6.30 -2.75
C LEU A 43 0.49 -7.21 -2.36
N GLU A 44 0.66 -8.06 -1.36
CA GLU A 44 -0.42 -8.92 -0.86
C GLU A 44 -1.59 -8.10 -0.32
N GLN A 45 -1.28 -7.05 0.45
CA GLN A 45 -2.29 -6.12 0.97
C GLN A 45 -3.03 -5.41 -0.16
N ALA A 46 -2.31 -4.92 -1.18
CA ALA A 46 -2.91 -4.28 -2.35
C ALA A 46 -3.84 -5.23 -3.11
N LYS A 47 -3.43 -6.49 -3.29
CA LYS A 47 -4.27 -7.53 -3.92
C LYS A 47 -5.52 -7.82 -3.09
N ALA A 48 -5.43 -7.89 -1.76
CA ALA A 48 -6.60 -8.11 -0.92
C ALA A 48 -7.63 -6.97 -1.04
N ILE A 49 -7.15 -5.73 -1.12
CA ILE A 49 -8.00 -4.56 -1.39
C ILE A 49 -8.70 -4.70 -2.75
N GLN A 50 -7.94 -4.97 -3.81
CA GLN A 50 -8.48 -5.11 -5.18
C GLN A 50 -9.43 -6.30 -5.34
N LYS A 51 -9.27 -7.36 -4.56
CA LYS A 51 -10.21 -8.49 -4.51
C LYS A 51 -11.53 -8.10 -3.87
N THR A 52 -11.49 -7.29 -2.82
CA THR A 52 -12.68 -6.85 -2.08
C THR A 52 -13.43 -5.77 -2.86
N THR A 53 -12.70 -4.86 -3.51
CA THR A 53 -13.27 -3.80 -4.33
C THR A 53 -12.60 -3.81 -5.70
N PRO A 54 -13.21 -4.51 -6.68
CA PRO A 54 -12.70 -4.55 -8.03
C PRO A 54 -12.58 -3.14 -8.63
N ASN A 55 -11.61 -2.97 -9.54
CA ASN A 55 -11.37 -1.72 -10.27
C ASN A 55 -10.92 -0.51 -9.41
N ILE A 56 -10.45 -0.75 -8.18
CA ILE A 56 -9.91 0.31 -7.32
C ILE A 56 -8.41 0.52 -7.55
N LYS A 57 -7.99 1.78 -7.60
CA LYS A 57 -6.57 2.14 -7.64
C LYS A 57 -5.96 1.99 -6.25
N VAL A 58 -4.81 1.33 -6.18
CA VAL A 58 -4.06 1.18 -4.92
C VAL A 58 -2.68 1.82 -5.05
N SER A 59 -2.31 2.65 -4.07
CA SER A 59 -0.96 3.24 -3.98
C SER A 59 -0.32 3.01 -2.62
N LEU A 60 0.98 3.22 -2.52
CA LEU A 60 1.74 3.21 -1.28
C LEU A 60 2.12 4.64 -0.89
N GLU A 61 1.77 5.07 0.31
CA GLU A 61 2.28 6.30 0.92
C GLU A 61 3.21 5.97 2.08
N THR A 62 4.39 6.58 2.12
CA THR A 62 5.40 6.32 3.16
C THR A 62 6.25 7.56 3.42
N TYR A 63 6.67 7.75 4.67
CA TYR A 63 7.69 8.73 5.04
C TYR A 63 9.11 8.12 5.05
N ALA A 64 9.19 6.78 5.04
CA ALA A 64 10.46 6.09 4.96
C ALA A 64 11.00 6.07 3.52
N PRO A 65 12.33 6.11 3.34
CA PRO A 65 12.94 5.87 2.04
C PRO A 65 12.63 4.43 1.57
N ILE A 66 12.59 4.22 0.26
CA ILE A 66 12.29 2.92 -0.35
C ILE A 66 13.57 2.41 -1.03
N CYS A 67 13.93 1.15 -0.81
CA CYS A 67 15.03 0.53 -1.55
C CYS A 67 14.71 0.49 -3.05
N SER A 68 15.67 0.82 -3.91
CA SER A 68 15.47 0.91 -5.37
C SER A 68 14.84 -0.35 -5.96
N LYS A 69 15.32 -1.55 -5.54
CA LYS A 69 14.77 -2.83 -5.98
C LYS A 69 13.28 -2.98 -5.60
N THR A 70 12.92 -2.56 -4.39
CA THR A 70 11.53 -2.60 -3.92
C THR A 70 10.64 -1.62 -4.68
N LYS A 71 11.15 -0.41 -4.96
CA LYS A 71 10.42 0.59 -5.76
C LYS A 71 10.12 0.05 -7.16
N THR A 72 11.11 -0.52 -7.84
CA THR A 72 10.93 -1.13 -9.16
C THR A 72 9.98 -2.34 -9.11
N PHE A 73 10.10 -3.18 -8.08
CA PHE A 73 9.20 -4.32 -7.88
C PHE A 73 7.73 -3.88 -7.75
N LEU A 74 7.44 -2.89 -6.89
CA LEU A 74 6.08 -2.38 -6.70
C LEU A 74 5.53 -1.71 -7.97
N LEU A 75 6.36 -0.92 -8.66
CA LEU A 75 6.00 -0.28 -9.91
C LEU A 75 5.65 -1.30 -11.00
N SER A 76 6.43 -2.39 -11.11
CA SER A 76 6.15 -3.50 -12.06
C SER A 76 4.81 -4.22 -11.80
N LYS A 77 4.23 -4.02 -10.61
CA LYS A 77 2.90 -4.53 -10.22
C LYS A 77 1.84 -3.44 -10.22
N ASN A 78 2.11 -2.30 -10.87
CA ASN A 78 1.23 -1.14 -10.96
C ASN A 78 0.89 -0.51 -9.60
N ILE A 79 1.76 -0.65 -8.61
CA ILE A 79 1.63 0.01 -7.31
C ILE A 79 2.55 1.22 -7.29
N ASN A 80 1.96 2.41 -7.40
CA ASN A 80 2.73 3.65 -7.31
C ASN A 80 3.13 3.95 -5.87
N THR A 81 4.39 4.33 -5.69
CA THR A 81 4.95 4.71 -4.39
C THR A 81 5.10 6.23 -4.29
N ILE A 82 4.49 6.83 -3.28
CA ILE A 82 4.57 8.26 -2.97
C ILE A 82 5.34 8.40 -1.66
N ILE A 83 6.46 9.12 -1.70
CA ILE A 83 7.23 9.47 -0.51
C ILE A 83 6.77 10.87 -0.08
N LYS A 84 6.35 11.02 1.17
CA LYS A 84 5.94 12.29 1.79
C LYS A 84 6.93 12.71 2.86
#